data_AF-H2J7F4-F1
#
_entry.id   AF-H2J7F4-F1
#
_cell.length_a   1.000
_cell.length_b   1.000
_cell.length_c   1.000
_cell.angle_alpha   90.00
_cell.angle_beta   90.00
_cell.angle_gamma   90.00
#
_symmetry.space_group_name_H-M   'P 1'
#
loop_
_entity.id
_entity.type
_entity.pdbx_description
1 polymer ?
#
loop_
_entity_poly.entity_id
_entity_poly.type
_entity_poly.pdbx_seq_one_letter_code
_entity_poly.pdbx_strand_id
1 'polypeptide(L)'
;MRGYYPGYHTGFFGLGYGWYGWIEMILVGVVIFAVIYLLIKGLTRKDNYRDAYYVSGGTQKNKALEILKEQFARGEISEEEFLRKRKLIEE
;
A
#
# COMPACT_ATOMS: atom_id res chain seq x y z
N MET A 1 12.87 53.08 30.40
CA MET A 1 12.27 52.14 29.43
C MET A 1 13.08 50.85 29.49
N ARG A 2 12.56 49.80 30.13
CA ARG A 2 13.18 48.46 30.14
C ARG A 2 12.29 47.54 29.32
N GLY A 3 12.76 47.19 28.13
CA GLY A 3 12.05 46.32 27.20
C GLY A 3 11.94 44.91 27.78
N TYR A 4 10.70 44.46 27.93
CA TYR A 4 10.35 43.07 28.15
C TYR A 4 10.38 42.38 26.79
N TYR A 5 11.40 41.54 26.56
CA TYR A 5 11.36 40.56 25.49
C TYR A 5 11.27 39.19 26.17
N PRO A 6 10.08 38.58 26.27
CA PRO A 6 9.99 37.18 26.63
C PRO A 6 10.55 36.42 25.43
N GLY A 7 11.79 35.96 25.56
CA GLY A 7 12.42 35.12 24.55
C GLY A 7 11.54 33.91 24.31
N TYR A 8 10.99 33.81 23.10
CA TYR A 8 10.39 32.60 22.57
C TYR A 8 11.49 31.56 22.43
N HIS A 9 11.86 30.94 23.55
CA HIS A 9 12.50 29.65 23.52
C HIS A 9 11.41 28.65 23.87
N THR A 10 10.61 28.35 22.85
CA THR A 10 10.00 27.03 22.65
C THR A 10 11.10 25.97 22.68
N GLY A 11 11.66 25.74 23.86
CA GLY A 11 12.49 24.59 24.18
C GLY A 11 11.56 23.41 24.49
N PHE A 12 10.77 22.98 23.50
CA PHE A 12 9.99 21.75 23.61
C PHE A 12 10.84 20.49 23.39
N PHE A 13 12.15 20.65 23.20
CA PHE A 13 13.06 19.51 23.07
C PHE A 13 13.87 19.39 24.35
N GLY A 14 13.19 18.90 25.37
CA GLY A 14 13.79 18.42 26.60
C GLY A 14 14.90 17.44 26.26
N LEU A 15 16.14 17.92 26.42
CA LEU A 15 17.37 17.14 26.57
C LEU A 15 17.25 16.27 27.83
N GLY A 16 16.40 15.26 27.78
CA GLY A 16 15.83 14.66 28.98
C GLY A 16 15.73 13.15 29.01
N TYR A 17 16.33 12.39 28.08
CA TYR A 17 16.43 10.94 28.21
C TYR A 17 17.69 10.49 27.48
N GLY A 18 18.65 9.87 28.18
CA GLY A 18 19.92 9.40 27.62
C GLY A 18 19.73 8.33 26.51
N TRP A 19 20.38 7.18 26.63
CA TRP A 19 20.17 6.02 25.72
C TRP A 19 18.68 5.69 25.42
N TYR A 20 17.78 6.00 26.35
CA TYR A 20 16.32 5.91 26.16
C TYR A 20 15.76 6.81 25.05
N GLY A 21 16.26 8.04 24.88
CA GLY A 21 15.81 8.92 23.79
C GLY A 21 16.24 8.42 22.41
N TRP A 22 17.38 7.73 22.33
CA TRP A 22 17.84 7.09 21.10
C TRP A 22 16.99 5.88 20.72
N ILE A 23 16.58 5.10 21.72
CA ILE A 23 15.68 3.96 21.54
C ILE A 23 14.33 4.42 21.00
N GLU A 24 13.76 5.48 21.58
CA GLU A 24 12.50 6.07 21.12
C GLU A 24 12.61 6.57 19.67
N MET A 25 13.69 7.26 19.33
CA MET A 25 13.91 7.78 17.97
C MET A 25 13.97 6.66 16.92
N ILE A 26 14.64 5.55 17.24
CA ILE A 26 14.72 4.37 16.37
C ILE A 26 13.35 3.70 16.25
N LEU A 27 12.62 3.56 17.37
CA LEU A 27 11.26 3.01 17.38
C LEU A 27 10.32 3.79 16.45
N VAL A 28 10.31 5.11 16.55
CA VAL A 28 9.51 5.98 15.68
C VAL A 28 9.93 5.82 14.22
N GLY A 29 11.23 5.75 13.94
CA GLY A 29 11.76 5.49 12.59
C GLY A 29 11.29 4.16 12.00
N VAL A 30 11.32 3.09 12.79
CA VAL A 30 10.84 1.75 12.40
C VAL A 30 9.33 1.76 12.14
N VAL A 31 8.55 2.46 12.96
CA VAL A 31 7.09 2.58 12.76
C VAL A 31 6.79 3.31 11.45
N ILE A 32 7.45 4.44 11.18
CA ILE A 32 7.27 5.18 9.92
C ILE A 32 7.66 4.32 8.73
N PHE A 33 8.80 3.63 8.80
CA PHE A 33 9.25 2.72 7.75
C PHE A 33 8.26 1.58 7.52
N ALA A 34 7.73 0.97 8.59
CA ALA A 34 6.73 -0.09 8.51
C ALA A 34 5.42 0.40 7.88
N VAL A 35 4.96 1.61 8.21
CA VAL A 35 3.79 2.23 7.59
C VAL A 35 4.03 2.43 6.10
N ILE A 36 5.16 3.00 5.70
CA ILE A 36 5.51 3.19 4.28
C ILE A 36 5.59 1.84 3.55
N TYR A 37 6.25 0.85 4.14
CA TYR A 37 6.34 -0.51 3.61
C TYR A 37 4.95 -1.15 3.44
N LEU A 38 4.06 -0.99 4.42
CA LEU A 38 2.68 -1.47 4.36
C LEU A 38 1.82 -0.71 3.36
N LEU A 39 2.06 0.58 3.12
CA LEU A 39 1.39 1.35 2.07
C LEU A 39 1.82 0.87 0.69
N ILE A 40 3.12 0.69 0.46
CA ILE A 40 3.65 0.16 -0.81
C ILE A 40 3.16 -1.28 -1.05
N LYS A 41 3.24 -2.13 -0.03
CA LYS A 41 2.76 -3.52 -0.07
C LYS A 41 1.24 -3.63 -0.13
N GLY A 42 0.52 -2.68 0.47
CA GLY A 42 -0.94 -2.62 0.52
C GLY A 42 -1.53 -2.19 -0.82
N LEU A 43 -0.85 -1.29 -1.54
CA LEU A 43 -1.22 -0.92 -2.90
C LEU A 43 -0.95 -2.06 -3.91
N THR A 44 0.08 -2.89 -3.67
CA THR A 44 0.32 -4.12 -4.46
C THR A 44 -0.47 -5.34 -3.96
N ARG A 45 -1.09 -5.29 -2.77
CA ARG A 45 -2.00 -6.32 -2.25
C ARG A 45 -3.48 -6.01 -2.44
N LYS A 46 -3.83 -4.89 -3.09
CA LYS A 46 -5.22 -4.57 -3.38
C LYS A 46 -5.86 -5.51 -4.42
N ASP A 47 -5.04 -6.31 -5.09
CA ASP A 47 -5.52 -7.35 -6.02
C ASP A 47 -5.63 -8.74 -5.37
N ASN A 48 -5.15 -8.92 -4.12
CA ASN A 48 -5.14 -10.24 -3.46
C ASN A 48 -6.02 -10.33 -2.20
N TYR A 49 -6.79 -9.30 -1.85
CA TYR A 49 -7.74 -9.35 -0.71
C TYR A 49 -9.14 -9.81 -1.11
N ARG A 50 -9.25 -10.68 -2.13
CA ARG A 50 -10.51 -11.36 -2.49
C ARG A 50 -10.49 -12.87 -2.32
N ASP A 51 -9.41 -13.46 -1.79
CA ASP A 51 -9.27 -14.92 -1.68
C ASP A 51 -9.56 -15.51 -0.28
N ALA A 52 -10.14 -14.76 0.66
CA ALA A 52 -10.44 -15.31 1.99
C ALA A 52 -11.90 -15.76 2.21
N TYR A 53 -12.86 -15.31 1.40
CA TYR A 53 -14.26 -15.71 1.55
C TYR A 53 -14.93 -15.63 0.20
N TYR A 54 -15.01 -16.73 -0.56
CA TYR A 54 -16.17 -17.14 -1.35
C TYR A 54 -15.85 -18.51 -1.99
N VAL A 55 -16.06 -19.53 -1.17
CA VAL A 55 -16.43 -20.87 -1.62
C VAL A 55 -17.68 -20.75 -2.51
N SER A 56 -17.56 -20.93 -3.82
CA SER A 56 -18.51 -21.65 -4.70
C SER A 56 -18.24 -21.33 -6.18
N GLY A 57 -17.84 -22.32 -6.98
CA GLY A 57 -18.17 -22.52 -8.42
C GLY A 57 -17.91 -21.45 -9.51
N GLY A 58 -17.90 -20.15 -9.21
CA GLY A 58 -17.84 -19.06 -10.20
C GLY A 58 -16.47 -18.37 -10.34
N THR A 59 -15.47 -18.79 -9.57
CA THR A 59 -14.18 -18.10 -9.44
C THR A 59 -13.25 -18.34 -10.64
N GLN A 60 -13.34 -19.47 -11.33
CA GLN A 60 -12.46 -19.74 -12.48
C GLN A 60 -12.73 -18.82 -13.68
N LYS A 61 -14.00 -18.51 -13.99
CA LYS A 61 -14.35 -17.56 -15.06
C LYS A 61 -13.82 -16.17 -14.75
N ASN A 62 -13.98 -15.70 -13.50
CA ASN A 62 -13.45 -14.41 -13.06
C ASN A 62 -11.91 -14.36 -13.10
N LYS A 63 -11.24 -15.41 -12.65
CA LYS A 63 -9.77 -15.51 -12.68
C LYS A 63 -9.23 -15.56 -14.12
N ALA A 64 -9.90 -16.29 -15.01
CA ALA A 64 -9.54 -16.36 -16.43
C ALA A 64 -9.72 -15.00 -17.12
N LEU A 65 -10.80 -14.26 -16.81
CA LEU A 65 -11.03 -12.91 -17.32
C LEU A 65 -10.00 -11.90 -16.81
N GLU A 66 -9.59 -12.02 -15.55
CA GLU A 66 -8.57 -11.15 -14.94
C GLU A 66 -7.19 -11.35 -15.58
N ILE A 67 -6.78 -12.61 -15.74
CA ILE A 67 -5.53 -12.99 -16.45
C ILE A 67 -5.55 -12.49 -17.91
N LEU A 68 -6.72 -12.54 -18.56
CA LEU A 68 -6.87 -12.07 -19.94
C LEU A 68 -6.75 -10.54 -20.05
N LYS A 69 -7.32 -9.79 -19.10
CA LYS A 69 -7.18 -8.33 -19.03
C LYS A 69 -5.75 -7.89 -18.76
N GLU A 70 -5.04 -8.62 -17.91
CA GLU A 70 -3.64 -8.33 -17.57
C GLU A 70 -2.72 -8.50 -18.80
N GLN A 71 -2.91 -9.56 -19.58
CA GLN A 71 -2.18 -9.78 -20.84
C GLN A 71 -2.48 -8.72 -21.91
N PHE A 72 -3.73 -8.26 -22.00
CA PHE A 72 -4.11 -7.17 -22.90
C PHE A 72 -3.46 -5.84 -22.48
N ALA A 73 -3.43 -5.54 -21.18
CA ALA A 73 -2.77 -4.35 -20.64
C ALA A 73 -1.23 -4.39 -20.83
N ARG A 74 -0.64 -5.59 -20.81
CA ARG A 74 0.76 -5.83 -21.16
C ARG A 74 1.05 -5.73 -22.67
N GLY A 75 0.02 -5.74 -23.52
CA GLY A 75 0.15 -5.77 -24.98
C GLY A 75 0.60 -7.14 -25.52
N GLU A 76 0.52 -8.20 -24.72
CA GLU A 76 0.90 -9.57 -25.10
C GLU A 76 -0.14 -10.23 -26.03
N ILE A 77 -1.38 -9.72 -26.00
CA ILE A 77 -2.49 -10.15 -26.87
C ILE A 77 -3.10 -8.94 -27.56
N SER A 78 -3.56 -9.12 -28.80
CA SER A 78 -4.29 -8.08 -29.52
C SER A 78 -5.74 -7.97 -29.03
N GLU A 79 -6.41 -6.86 -29.39
CA GLU A 79 -7.82 -6.62 -29.03
C GLU A 79 -8.75 -7.71 -29.58
N GLU A 80 -8.48 -8.20 -30.80
CA GLU A 80 -9.27 -9.27 -31.42
C GLU A 80 -9.16 -10.58 -30.65
N GLU A 81 -7.96 -10.92 -30.16
CA GLU A 81 -7.73 -12.11 -29.35
C GLU A 81 -8.38 -11.99 -27.97
N PHE A 82 -8.34 -10.80 -27.37
CA PHE A 82 -8.98 -10.51 -26.11
C PHE A 82 -10.51 -10.72 -26.22
N LEU A 83 -11.14 -10.14 -27.22
CA LEU A 83 -12.60 -10.25 -27.42
C LEU A 83 -13.04 -11.71 -27.68
N ARG A 84 -12.27 -12.46 -28.48
CA ARG A 84 -12.54 -13.88 -28.74
C ARG A 84 -12.49 -14.72 -27.47
N LYS A 85 -11.42 -14.59 -26.68
CA LYS A 85 -11.22 -15.35 -25.44
C LYS A 85 -12.22 -14.94 -24.35
N ARG A 86 -12.55 -13.65 -24.27
CA ARG A 86 -13.55 -13.13 -23.33
C ARG A 86 -14.93 -13.74 -23.58
N LYS A 87 -15.36 -13.76 -24.85
CA LYS A 87 -16.66 -14.32 -25.22
C LYS A 87 -16.76 -15.81 -24.85
N LEU A 88 -15.71 -16.59 -25.09
CA LEU A 88 -15.63 -18.01 -24.72
C LEU A 88 -15.70 -18.28 -23.21
N ILE A 89 -15.30 -17.32 -22.37
CA ILE A 89 -15.36 -17.44 -20.91
C ILE A 89 -16.72 -16.98 -20.36
N GLU A 90 -17.33 -15.97 -20.98
CA GLU A 90 -18.65 -15.46 -20.60
C GLU A 90 -19.79 -16.41 -21.03
N GLU A 91 -19.62 -17.11 -22.15
CA GLU A 91 -20.52 -18.17 -22.67
C GLU A 91 -20.45 -19.47 -21.83
#